data_AF-A0A965ATP2-F1
#
_entry.id   AF-A0A965ATP2-F1
#
_cell.length_a   1.000
_cell.length_b   1.000
_cell.length_c   1.000
_cell.angle_alpha   90.00
_cell.angle_beta   90.00
_cell.angle_gamma   90.00
#
_symmetry.space_group_name_H-M   'P 1'
#
loop_
_entity.id
_entity.type
_entity.pdbx_description
1 polymer ?
#
loop_
_entity_poly.entity_id
_entity_poly.type
_entity_poly.pdbx_seq_one_letter_code
_entity_poly.pdbx_strand_id
1 'polypeptide(L)'
;MEESENFGLDISEIMTDPVPIKPDLEENSSIISSEGVNSEYIIDNLSPTWGIMLTVQDNLNLRIGMQLKKKYFNAGFWNYISTPINFTITLFTALSAGQTGSGSTYLTPNQLFYILLTTFVLSIINTFFKLKEKAEINYNSAKMWELYAATFEKIYFTPIDKNEDVAKRLTQYNDLIVQINAEYVEETVDYVNYITELFFCCFRMCRMYKDYRHLGIKRRHWVLDGSDVVFYMKNIE
;
A
#
# COMPACT_ATOMS: atom_id res chain seq x y z
N MET A 1 -12.90 -1.01 33.45
CA MET A 1 -12.54 0.36 33.10
C MET A 1 -11.53 0.21 31.99
N GLU A 2 -12.03 0.16 30.76
CA GLU A 2 -11.26 -0.21 29.57
C GLU A 2 -10.46 0.99 29.09
N GLU A 3 -9.17 0.77 28.88
CA GLU A 3 -8.25 1.76 28.33
C GLU A 3 -8.61 2.04 26.87
N SER A 4 -8.92 3.30 26.58
CA SER A 4 -9.10 3.80 25.22
C SER A 4 -7.73 3.90 24.53
N GLU A 5 -7.45 3.01 23.60
CA GLU A 5 -6.30 3.15 22.70
C GLU A 5 -6.50 4.38 21.82
N ASN A 6 -5.60 5.35 22.00
CA ASN A 6 -5.61 6.64 21.35
C ASN A 6 -5.15 6.47 19.89
N PHE A 7 -6.10 6.46 18.96
CA PHE A 7 -5.83 6.38 17.52
C PHE A 7 -5.42 7.76 16.98
N GLY A 8 -4.18 8.15 17.26
CA GLY A 8 -3.56 9.35 16.71
C GLY A 8 -2.20 8.99 16.13
N LEU A 9 -2.03 9.17 14.81
CA LEU A 9 -0.69 9.18 14.20
C LEU A 9 0.04 10.41 14.73
N ASP A 10 0.98 10.18 15.63
CA ASP A 10 1.79 11.22 16.25
C ASP A 10 2.77 11.80 15.22
N ILE A 11 2.48 13.01 14.76
CA ILE A 11 3.32 13.79 13.84
C ILE A 11 3.98 14.88 14.68
N SER A 12 4.89 14.51 15.58
CA SER A 12 5.60 15.52 16.37
C SER A 12 6.98 15.09 16.85
N GLU A 13 7.91 14.84 15.92
CA GLU A 13 9.34 14.93 16.21
C GLU A 13 10.12 15.32 14.94
N ILE A 14 9.94 16.57 14.52
CA ILE A 14 10.88 17.26 13.64
C ILE A 14 11.64 18.24 14.54
N MET A 15 12.83 17.87 14.98
CA MET A 15 13.79 18.84 15.51
C MET A 15 15.21 18.58 14.99
N THR A 16 15.61 19.54 14.15
CA THR A 16 16.90 20.23 14.07
C THR A 16 18.14 19.48 13.61
N ASP A 17 18.62 19.92 12.44
CA ASP A 17 19.90 19.63 11.79
C ASP A 17 21.12 19.82 12.70
N PRO A 18 22.22 19.11 12.38
CA PRO A 18 23.52 19.73 12.38
C PRO A 18 24.17 19.68 10.98
N VAL A 19 24.48 20.87 10.48
CA VAL A 19 25.48 21.31 9.49
C VAL A 19 26.19 20.21 8.66
N PRO A 20 26.17 20.27 7.31
CA PRO A 20 26.94 19.36 6.47
C PRO A 20 28.43 19.76 6.42
N ILE A 21 29.31 18.83 6.79
CA ILE A 21 30.73 18.87 6.48
C ILE A 21 30.88 18.56 4.98
N LYS A 22 31.41 19.51 4.20
CA LYS A 22 31.81 19.29 2.81
C LYS A 22 33.01 18.33 2.77
N PRO A 23 32.97 17.25 1.97
CA PRO A 23 34.20 16.59 1.53
C PRO A 23 34.71 17.28 0.27
N ASP A 24 35.96 17.76 0.32
CA ASP A 24 36.73 18.20 -0.84
C ASP A 24 36.84 17.04 -1.85
N LEU A 25 36.31 17.26 -3.05
CA LEU A 25 36.40 16.37 -4.20
C LEU A 25 37.28 17.04 -5.26
N GLU A 26 38.58 17.14 -5.00
CA GLU A 26 39.57 17.37 -6.04
C GLU A 26 40.75 16.42 -5.83
N GLU A 27 41.20 15.84 -6.94
CA GLU A 27 42.37 14.94 -7.09
C GLU A 27 42.26 13.55 -6.46
N ASN A 28 41.66 12.62 -7.22
CA ASN A 28 42.22 11.28 -7.44
C ASN A 28 41.57 10.63 -8.66
N SER A 29 41.86 11.17 -9.85
CA SER A 29 41.70 10.42 -11.10
C SER A 29 42.82 9.39 -11.20
N SER A 30 42.73 8.30 -10.44
CA SER A 30 43.61 7.15 -10.63
C SER A 30 43.10 6.34 -11.82
N ILE A 31 43.84 6.45 -12.93
CA ILE A 31 43.77 5.56 -14.08
C ILE A 31 43.94 4.13 -13.56
N ILE A 32 42.88 3.33 -13.59
CA ILE A 32 42.93 1.92 -13.19
C ILE A 32 43.57 1.14 -14.34
N SER A 33 44.86 0.82 -14.19
CA SER A 33 45.55 -0.15 -15.04
C SER A 33 44.86 -1.52 -14.94
N SER A 34 44.59 -2.13 -16.10
CA SER A 34 43.82 -3.37 -16.28
C SER A 34 44.57 -4.67 -15.94
N GLU A 35 45.59 -4.62 -15.08
CA GLU A 35 46.39 -5.79 -14.73
C GLU A 35 46.15 -6.16 -13.26
N GLY A 36 45.17 -7.03 -13.02
CA GLY A 36 44.90 -7.59 -11.68
C GLY A 36 43.47 -7.47 -11.17
N VAL A 37 42.47 -7.25 -12.02
CA VAL A 37 41.07 -7.23 -11.57
C VAL A 37 40.62 -8.67 -11.28
N ASN A 38 40.48 -9.00 -10.00
CA ASN A 38 39.85 -10.25 -9.56
C ASN A 38 38.46 -10.36 -10.20
N SER A 39 38.29 -11.28 -11.14
CA SER A 39 37.03 -11.54 -11.85
C SER A 39 35.90 -12.09 -10.96
N GLU A 40 36.16 -12.34 -9.68
CA GLU A 40 35.18 -12.85 -8.72
C GLU A 40 34.18 -11.79 -8.22
N TYR A 41 34.48 -10.49 -8.35
CA TYR A 41 33.70 -9.40 -7.72
C TYR A 41 33.15 -8.37 -8.73
N ILE A 42 33.18 -8.69 -10.02
CA ILE A 42 32.65 -7.79 -11.06
C ILE A 42 31.22 -8.22 -11.40
N ILE A 43 30.25 -7.38 -11.05
CA ILE A 43 28.88 -7.51 -11.53
C ILE A 43 28.89 -7.21 -13.02
N ASP A 44 28.43 -8.18 -13.83
CA ASP A 44 28.23 -7.97 -15.26
C ASP A 44 26.90 -7.24 -15.49
N ASN A 45 26.98 -5.91 -15.44
CA ASN A 45 25.88 -4.99 -15.68
C ASN A 45 25.40 -4.98 -17.15
N LEU A 46 26.11 -5.64 -18.06
CA LEU A 46 25.72 -5.86 -19.46
C LEU A 46 25.08 -7.24 -19.66
N SER A 47 25.06 -8.10 -18.64
CA SER A 47 24.48 -9.43 -18.74
C SER A 47 22.97 -9.37 -18.98
N PRO A 48 22.40 -10.29 -19.79
CA PRO A 48 20.95 -10.41 -19.96
C PRO A 48 20.23 -10.64 -18.63
N THR A 49 20.84 -11.38 -17.71
CA THR A 49 20.29 -11.69 -16.39
C THR A 49 20.11 -10.44 -15.54
N TRP A 50 21.07 -9.50 -15.59
CA TRP A 50 20.95 -8.19 -14.93
C TRP A 50 19.76 -7.39 -15.49
N GLY A 51 19.64 -7.30 -16.82
CA GLY A 51 18.52 -6.60 -17.47
C GLY A 51 17.15 -7.21 -17.15
N ILE A 52 17.06 -8.54 -17.13
CA ILE A 52 15.83 -9.26 -16.73
C ILE A 52 15.49 -8.96 -15.26
N MET A 53 16.48 -9.02 -14.36
CA MET A 53 16.29 -8.71 -12.94
C MET A 53 15.74 -7.30 -12.73
N LEU A 54 16.32 -6.29 -13.39
CA LEU A 54 15.84 -4.91 -13.29
C LEU A 54 14.40 -4.76 -13.80
N THR A 55 14.07 -5.43 -14.90
CA THR A 55 12.71 -5.42 -15.46
C THR A 55 11.70 -6.07 -14.51
N VAL A 56 12.06 -7.21 -13.92
CA VAL A 56 11.21 -7.90 -12.94
C VAL A 56 11.04 -7.06 -11.68
N GLN A 57 12.12 -6.47 -11.17
CA GLN A 57 12.12 -5.58 -10.02
C GLN A 57 11.18 -4.37 -10.24
N ASP A 58 11.27 -3.72 -11.38
CA ASP A 58 10.45 -2.54 -11.68
C ASP A 58 8.96 -2.87 -11.81
N ASN A 59 8.64 -3.96 -12.52
CA ASN A 59 7.26 -4.43 -12.66
C ASN A 59 6.66 -4.83 -11.32
N LEU A 60 7.45 -5.51 -10.47
CA LEU A 60 7.01 -5.93 -9.15
C LEU A 60 6.78 -4.74 -8.23
N ASN A 61 7.69 -3.76 -8.23
CA ASN A 61 7.56 -2.50 -7.49
C ASN A 61 6.30 -1.72 -7.89
N LEU A 62 6.03 -1.64 -9.19
CA LEU A 62 4.82 -0.98 -9.72
C LEU A 62 3.55 -1.75 -9.32
N ARG A 63 3.56 -3.07 -9.45
CA ARG A 63 2.42 -3.93 -9.12
C ARG A 63 2.06 -3.82 -7.64
N ILE A 64 3.05 -3.98 -6.76
CA ILE A 64 2.87 -3.88 -5.31
C ILE A 64 2.35 -2.49 -4.94
N GLY A 65 3.00 -1.42 -5.42
CA GLY A 65 2.58 -0.06 -5.06
C GLY A 65 1.19 0.30 -5.55
N MET A 66 0.79 -0.16 -6.75
CA MET A 66 -0.56 0.05 -7.26
C MET A 66 -1.61 -0.68 -6.42
N GLN A 67 -1.35 -1.94 -6.09
CA GLN A 67 -2.29 -2.76 -5.31
C GLN A 67 -2.40 -2.27 -3.88
N LEU A 68 -1.30 -1.90 -3.22
CA LEU A 68 -1.30 -1.38 -1.86
C LEU A 68 -2.17 -0.12 -1.75
N LYS A 69 -2.03 0.83 -2.69
CA LYS A 69 -2.88 2.03 -2.75
C LYS A 69 -4.35 1.69 -3.01
N LYS A 70 -4.63 0.76 -3.93
CA LYS A 70 -5.99 0.31 -4.25
C LYS A 70 -6.66 -0.33 -3.04
N LYS A 71 -5.97 -1.25 -2.36
CA LYS A 71 -6.49 -1.97 -1.18
C LYS A 71 -6.64 -1.05 0.02
N TYR A 72 -5.70 -0.14 0.25
CA TYR A 72 -5.82 0.89 1.30
C TYR A 72 -7.06 1.77 1.08
N PHE A 73 -7.26 2.27 -0.15
CA PHE A 73 -8.44 3.06 -0.48
C PHE A 73 -9.74 2.27 -0.27
N ASN A 74 -9.77 1.02 -0.73
CA ASN A 74 -10.94 0.15 -0.55
C ASN A 74 -11.25 -0.11 0.93
N ALA A 75 -10.22 -0.41 1.73
CA ALA A 75 -10.36 -0.63 3.17
C ALA A 75 -10.90 0.62 3.87
N GLY A 76 -10.34 1.79 3.55
CA GLY A 76 -10.84 3.08 4.04
C GLY A 76 -12.31 3.30 3.66
N PHE A 77 -12.65 3.16 2.37
CA PHE A 77 -14.02 3.37 1.88
C PHE A 77 -15.06 2.51 2.61
N TRP A 78 -14.81 1.21 2.74
CA TRP A 78 -15.76 0.31 3.41
C TRP A 78 -15.82 0.55 4.92
N ASN A 79 -14.70 0.88 5.58
CA ASN A 79 -14.71 1.23 7.00
C ASN A 79 -15.51 2.52 7.27
N TYR A 80 -15.30 3.57 6.46
CA TYR A 80 -16.01 4.84 6.60
C TYR A 80 -17.50 4.75 6.26
N ILE A 81 -17.94 3.74 5.51
CA ILE A 81 -19.36 3.49 5.23
C ILE A 81 -19.98 2.53 6.26
N SER A 82 -19.28 1.46 6.62
CA SER A 82 -19.82 0.41 7.48
C SER A 82 -20.07 0.90 8.90
N THR A 83 -19.12 1.63 9.49
CA THR A 83 -19.22 2.06 10.89
C THR A 83 -20.40 3.00 11.14
N PRO A 84 -20.59 4.08 10.36
CA PRO A 84 -21.73 4.98 10.57
C PRO A 84 -23.09 4.32 10.28
N ILE A 85 -23.17 3.43 9.27
CA ILE A 85 -24.41 2.72 8.95
C ILE A 85 -24.81 1.79 10.10
N ASN A 86 -23.87 0.97 10.59
CA ASN A 86 -24.13 0.06 11.71
C ASN A 86 -24.53 0.83 12.97
N PHE A 87 -23.80 1.91 13.29
CA PHE A 87 -24.12 2.76 14.43
C PHE A 87 -25.53 3.38 14.30
N THR A 88 -25.88 3.90 13.13
CA THR A 88 -27.19 4.52 12.89
C THR A 88 -28.33 3.52 13.04
N ILE A 89 -28.18 2.29 12.51
CA ILE A 89 -29.16 1.22 12.68
C ILE A 89 -29.37 0.91 14.16
N THR A 90 -28.28 0.73 14.92
CA THR A 90 -28.35 0.45 16.36
C THR A 90 -29.03 1.59 17.11
N LEU A 91 -28.61 2.83 16.87
CA LEU A 91 -29.16 4.01 17.52
C LEU A 91 -30.66 4.17 17.24
N PHE A 92 -31.06 4.06 15.97
CA PHE A 92 -32.46 4.23 15.57
C PHE A 92 -33.34 3.08 16.05
N THR A 93 -32.81 1.85 16.10
CA THR A 93 -33.52 0.72 16.69
C THR A 93 -33.72 0.92 18.19
N ALA A 94 -32.69 1.38 18.91
CA ALA A 94 -32.79 1.67 20.35
C ALA A 94 -33.78 2.80 20.64
N LEU A 95 -33.74 3.88 19.84
CA LEU A 95 -34.70 4.99 19.94
C LEU A 95 -36.13 4.56 19.59
N SER A 96 -36.32 3.64 18.65
CA SER A 96 -37.67 3.18 18.32
C SER A 96 -38.22 2.25 19.40
N ALA A 97 -37.39 1.31 19.89
CA ALA A 97 -37.75 0.38 20.95
C ALA A 97 -37.98 1.05 22.30
N GLY A 98 -37.16 2.06 22.64
CA GLY A 98 -37.33 2.84 23.86
C GLY A 98 -38.69 3.54 23.91
N GLN A 99 -39.13 4.11 22.79
CA GLN A 99 -40.41 4.79 22.69
C GLN A 99 -41.59 3.82 22.75
N THR A 100 -41.56 2.78 21.92
CA THR A 100 -42.67 1.80 21.85
C THR A 100 -42.79 0.95 23.11
N GLY A 101 -41.68 0.65 23.78
CA GLY A 101 -41.64 -0.18 24.99
C GLY A 101 -41.95 0.56 26.29
N SER A 102 -41.68 1.87 26.37
CA SER A 102 -41.94 2.67 27.59
C SER A 102 -43.25 3.47 27.55
N GLY A 103 -43.90 3.58 26.38
CA GLY A 103 -45.06 4.46 26.18
C GLY A 103 -44.73 5.95 26.26
N SER A 104 -43.45 6.32 26.31
CA SER A 104 -43.01 7.72 26.29
C SER A 104 -43.16 8.34 24.90
N THR A 105 -43.28 9.67 24.82
CA THR A 105 -43.50 10.41 23.57
C THR A 105 -42.40 11.45 23.35
N TYR A 106 -41.14 11.00 23.29
CA TYR A 106 -40.02 11.89 22.98
C TYR A 106 -39.81 12.13 21.47
N LEU A 107 -40.22 11.21 20.58
CA LEU A 107 -40.32 11.46 19.14
C LEU A 107 -41.79 11.62 18.73
N THR A 108 -42.04 12.49 17.77
CA THR A 108 -43.35 12.58 17.13
C THR A 108 -43.64 11.32 16.28
N PRO A 109 -44.91 10.97 16.03
CA PRO A 109 -45.26 9.82 15.18
C PRO A 109 -44.61 9.86 13.79
N ASN A 110 -44.51 11.04 13.18
CA ASN A 110 -43.87 11.21 11.87
C ASN A 110 -42.35 10.97 11.95
N GLN A 111 -41.68 11.46 13.00
CA GLN A 111 -40.25 11.20 13.21
C GLN A 111 -39.98 9.72 13.45
N LEU A 112 -40.81 9.05 14.25
CA LEU A 112 -40.72 7.60 14.48
C LEU A 112 -40.86 6.82 13.16
N PHE A 113 -41.82 7.21 12.31
CA PHE A 113 -41.99 6.59 11.00
C PHE A 113 -40.75 6.77 10.11
N TYR A 114 -40.18 7.98 10.01
CA TYR A 114 -38.97 8.21 9.23
C TYR A 114 -37.78 7.42 9.77
N ILE A 115 -37.60 7.37 11.09
CA ILE A 115 -36.55 6.58 11.74
C ILE A 115 -36.70 5.10 11.40
N LEU A 116 -37.90 4.53 11.49
CA LEU A 116 -38.16 3.14 11.14
C LEU A 116 -37.88 2.85 9.66
N LEU A 117 -38.35 3.72 8.76
CA LEU A 117 -38.13 3.59 7.32
C LEU A 117 -36.64 3.67 6.97
N THR A 118 -35.91 4.65 7.51
CA THR A 118 -34.46 4.79 7.31
C THR A 118 -33.72 3.58 7.87
N THR A 119 -34.09 3.10 9.06
CA THR A 119 -33.49 1.89 9.66
C THR A 119 -33.69 0.66 8.78
N PHE A 120 -34.88 0.50 8.20
CA PHE A 120 -35.19 -0.59 7.27
C PHE A 120 -34.30 -0.54 6.02
N VAL A 121 -34.21 0.62 5.37
CA VAL A 121 -33.37 0.79 4.17
C VAL A 121 -31.89 0.54 4.47
N LEU A 122 -31.38 1.11 5.57
CA LEU A 122 -30.00 0.90 5.99
C LEU A 122 -29.71 -0.56 6.32
N SER A 123 -30.66 -1.28 6.92
CA SER A 123 -30.52 -2.70 7.23
C SER A 123 -30.46 -3.57 5.97
N ILE A 124 -31.25 -3.26 4.94
CA ILE A 124 -31.18 -3.93 3.63
C ILE A 124 -29.80 -3.69 3.01
N ILE A 125 -29.33 -2.45 2.97
CA ILE A 125 -28.01 -2.10 2.43
C ILE A 125 -26.92 -2.87 3.18
N ASN A 126 -26.96 -2.87 4.51
CA ASN A 126 -25.97 -3.57 5.34
C ASN A 126 -25.95 -5.08 5.09
N THR A 127 -27.14 -5.69 4.99
CA THR A 127 -27.29 -7.14 4.76
C THR A 127 -26.87 -7.53 3.34
N PHE A 128 -27.27 -6.77 2.32
CA PHE A 128 -26.99 -7.08 0.92
C PHE A 128 -25.51 -6.90 0.57
N PHE A 129 -24.91 -5.79 1.00
CA PHE A 129 -23.50 -5.53 0.73
C PHE A 129 -22.55 -6.19 1.72
N LYS A 130 -23.06 -6.74 2.83
CA LYS A 130 -22.27 -7.32 3.92
C LYS A 130 -21.11 -6.43 4.32
N LEU A 131 -21.42 -5.18 4.66
CA LEU A 131 -20.45 -4.09 4.75
C LEU A 131 -19.27 -4.41 5.68
N LYS A 132 -19.55 -5.06 6.82
CA LYS A 132 -18.54 -5.48 7.79
C LYS A 132 -17.57 -6.52 7.21
N GLU A 133 -18.11 -7.55 6.57
CA GLU A 133 -17.32 -8.62 5.93
C GLU A 133 -16.43 -8.02 4.82
N LYS A 134 -16.98 -7.11 4.01
CA LYS A 134 -16.19 -6.41 2.99
C LYS A 134 -15.09 -5.55 3.61
N ALA A 135 -15.37 -4.85 4.69
CA ALA A 135 -14.38 -4.02 5.36
C ALA A 135 -13.22 -4.87 5.92
N GLU A 136 -13.53 -5.96 6.61
CA GLU A 136 -12.56 -6.88 7.20
C GLU A 136 -11.66 -7.53 6.14
N ILE A 137 -12.25 -7.99 5.04
CA ILE A 137 -11.47 -8.66 3.99
C ILE A 137 -10.56 -7.68 3.26
N ASN A 138 -11.04 -6.46 2.97
CA ASN A 138 -10.18 -5.44 2.37
C ASN A 138 -9.04 -5.01 3.31
N TYR A 139 -9.27 -5.00 4.63
CA TYR A 139 -8.23 -4.75 5.61
C TYR A 139 -7.17 -5.86 5.63
N ASN A 140 -7.61 -7.12 5.69
CA ASN A 140 -6.69 -8.28 5.65
C ASN A 140 -5.87 -8.30 4.35
N SER A 141 -6.53 -8.05 3.21
CA SER A 141 -5.85 -7.94 1.92
C SER A 141 -4.81 -6.81 1.91
N ALA A 142 -5.14 -5.63 2.43
CA ALA A 142 -4.18 -4.52 2.53
C ALA A 142 -2.94 -4.91 3.36
N LYS A 143 -3.14 -5.56 4.52
CA LYS A 143 -2.05 -6.05 5.37
C LYS A 143 -1.17 -7.08 4.67
N MET A 144 -1.75 -7.98 3.88
CA MET A 144 -0.98 -8.94 3.07
C MET A 144 -0.11 -8.24 2.03
N TRP A 145 -0.65 -7.23 1.34
CA TRP A 145 0.13 -6.42 0.40
C TRP A 145 1.25 -5.63 1.07
N GLU A 146 1.09 -5.21 2.32
CA GLU A 146 2.18 -4.62 3.13
C GLU A 146 3.29 -5.64 3.44
N LEU A 147 2.95 -6.90 3.73
CA LEU A 147 3.94 -7.98 3.91
C LEU A 147 4.73 -8.27 2.63
N TYR A 148 4.06 -8.26 1.47
CA TYR A 148 4.73 -8.38 0.18
C TYR A 148 5.65 -7.21 -0.11
N ALA A 149 5.22 -6.00 0.24
CA ALA A 149 6.04 -4.80 0.12
C ALA A 149 7.30 -4.87 1.00
N ALA A 150 7.16 -5.30 2.25
CA ALA A 150 8.29 -5.50 3.16
C ALA A 150 9.27 -6.58 2.66
N THR A 151 8.74 -7.67 2.10
CA THR A 151 9.54 -8.74 1.50
C THR A 151 10.30 -8.23 0.27
N PHE A 152 9.64 -7.46 -0.59
CA PHE A 152 10.26 -6.81 -1.73
C PHE A 152 11.38 -5.85 -1.31
N GLU A 153 11.16 -5.00 -0.30
CA GLU A 153 12.19 -4.09 0.23
C GLU A 153 13.39 -4.86 0.77
N LYS A 154 13.16 -5.94 1.51
CA LYS A 154 14.23 -6.81 2.01
C LYS A 154 15.07 -7.37 0.87
N ILE A 155 14.43 -7.86 -0.19
CA ILE A 155 15.15 -8.36 -1.38
C ILE A 155 15.91 -7.22 -2.03
N TYR A 156 15.29 -6.04 -2.22
CA TYR A 156 15.86 -4.86 -2.87
C TYR A 156 17.09 -4.28 -2.17
N PHE A 157 17.11 -4.27 -0.83
CA PHE A 157 18.24 -3.73 -0.05
C PHE A 157 19.32 -4.76 0.29
N THR A 158 19.15 -6.03 -0.13
CA THR A 158 20.21 -7.04 0.02
C THR A 158 21.42 -6.65 -0.85
N PRO A 159 22.66 -6.60 -0.33
CA PRO A 159 23.83 -6.27 -1.14
C PRO A 159 24.06 -7.30 -2.25
N ILE A 160 24.56 -6.84 -3.40
CA ILE A 160 24.98 -7.68 -4.53
C ILE A 160 26.48 -7.52 -4.64
N ASP A 161 27.23 -8.59 -4.36
CA ASP A 161 28.68 -8.58 -4.45
C ASP A 161 29.17 -9.43 -5.64
N LYS A 162 28.40 -10.46 -6.03
CA LYS A 162 28.74 -11.42 -7.09
C LYS A 162 27.61 -11.59 -8.11
N ASN A 163 27.96 -12.08 -9.31
CA ASN A 163 26.96 -12.42 -10.33
C ASN A 163 25.98 -13.52 -9.88
N GLU A 164 26.42 -14.43 -8.99
CA GLU A 164 25.54 -15.42 -8.37
C GLU A 164 24.44 -14.77 -7.52
N ASP A 165 24.73 -13.62 -6.90
CA ASP A 165 23.75 -12.87 -6.10
C ASP A 165 22.67 -12.24 -6.99
N VAL A 166 23.01 -11.83 -8.22
CA VAL A 166 22.04 -11.34 -9.22
C VAL A 166 21.04 -12.45 -9.57
N ALA A 167 21.55 -13.65 -9.85
CA ALA A 167 20.69 -14.81 -10.15
C ALA A 167 19.82 -15.19 -8.94
N LYS A 168 20.40 -15.18 -7.73
CA LYS A 168 19.67 -15.44 -6.48
C LYS A 168 18.56 -14.43 -6.23
N ARG A 169 18.82 -13.14 -6.43
CA ARG A 169 17.82 -12.08 -6.30
C ARG A 169 16.70 -12.23 -7.33
N LEU A 170 17.03 -12.54 -8.58
CA LEU A 170 16.03 -12.82 -9.61
C LEU A 170 15.11 -13.98 -9.21
N THR A 171 15.68 -15.06 -8.68
CA THR A 171 14.90 -16.20 -8.15
C THR A 171 13.99 -15.75 -7.01
N GLN A 172 14.49 -14.97 -6.04
CA GLN A 172 13.68 -14.44 -4.95
C GLN A 172 12.51 -13.56 -5.43
N TYR A 173 12.72 -12.74 -6.46
CA TYR A 173 11.63 -11.97 -7.07
C TYR A 173 10.60 -12.88 -7.76
N ASN A 174 11.05 -13.91 -8.46
CA ASN A 174 10.14 -14.88 -9.09
C ASN A 174 9.35 -15.67 -8.05
N ASP A 175 9.97 -16.08 -6.95
CA ASP A 175 9.30 -16.75 -5.83
C ASP A 175 8.22 -15.84 -5.22
N LEU A 176 8.53 -14.56 -5.02
CA LEU A 176 7.56 -13.57 -4.54
C LEU A 176 6.40 -13.39 -5.54
N ILE A 177 6.68 -13.40 -6.85
CA ILE A 177 5.63 -13.36 -7.88
C ILE A 177 4.73 -14.59 -7.83
N VAL A 178 5.31 -15.79 -7.62
CA VAL A 178 4.55 -17.03 -7.49
C VAL A 178 3.64 -16.97 -6.25
N GLN A 179 4.15 -16.51 -5.12
CA GLN A 179 3.37 -16.32 -3.89
C GLN A 179 2.21 -15.35 -4.12
N ILE A 180 2.49 -14.18 -4.69
CA ILE A 180 1.47 -13.18 -5.02
C ILE A 180 0.42 -13.76 -5.97
N ASN A 181 0.83 -14.52 -6.99
CA ASN A 181 -0.11 -15.06 -7.98
C ASN A 181 -0.99 -16.17 -7.39
N ALA A 182 -0.44 -17.03 -6.53
CA ALA A 182 -1.21 -18.09 -5.87
C ALA A 182 -2.36 -17.50 -5.03
N GLU A 183 -2.05 -16.50 -4.21
CA GLU A 183 -3.05 -15.86 -3.34
C GLU A 183 -3.98 -14.90 -4.10
N TYR A 184 -3.50 -14.24 -5.16
CA TYR A 184 -4.33 -13.32 -5.96
C TYR A 184 -5.48 -14.05 -6.67
N VAL A 185 -5.28 -15.28 -7.12
CA VAL A 185 -6.33 -16.08 -7.77
C VAL A 185 -7.50 -16.33 -6.82
N GLU A 186 -7.24 -16.58 -5.54
CA GLU A 186 -8.27 -16.76 -4.52
C GLU A 186 -9.02 -15.46 -4.21
N GLU A 187 -8.35 -14.30 -4.26
CA GLU A 187 -9.00 -13.01 -4.01
C GLU A 187 -9.93 -12.54 -5.15
N THR A 188 -9.64 -12.88 -6.41
CA THR A 188 -10.31 -12.25 -7.56
C THR A 188 -11.79 -12.62 -7.75
N VAL A 189 -12.25 -13.77 -7.24
CA VAL A 189 -13.61 -14.26 -7.51
C VAL A 189 -14.64 -13.60 -6.59
N ASP A 190 -14.27 -13.31 -5.34
CA ASP A 190 -15.19 -12.81 -4.32
C ASP A 190 -15.06 -11.29 -4.03
N TYR A 191 -13.95 -10.65 -4.44
CA TYR A 191 -13.61 -9.29 -3.98
C TYR A 191 -13.60 -8.17 -5.03
N VAL A 192 -13.98 -8.43 -6.30
CA VAL A 192 -14.06 -7.36 -7.30
C VAL A 192 -15.23 -6.44 -6.98
N ASN A 193 -14.89 -5.26 -6.49
CA ASN A 193 -15.86 -4.27 -6.08
C ASN A 193 -15.86 -3.08 -7.05
N TYR A 194 -16.74 -3.16 -8.04
CA TYR A 194 -16.85 -2.21 -9.15
C TYR A 194 -17.02 -0.75 -8.71
N ILE A 195 -17.67 -0.50 -7.56
CA ILE A 195 -17.83 0.85 -7.02
C ILE A 195 -16.47 1.43 -6.64
N THR A 196 -15.69 0.69 -5.86
CA THR A 196 -14.37 1.15 -5.45
C THR A 196 -13.37 1.20 -6.60
N GLU A 197 -13.50 0.31 -7.60
CA GLU A 197 -12.69 0.39 -8.82
C GLU A 197 -13.00 1.64 -9.65
N LEU A 198 -14.29 1.99 -9.77
CA LEU A 198 -14.70 3.22 -10.45
C LEU A 198 -14.10 4.45 -9.76
N PHE A 199 -14.21 4.54 -8.43
CA PHE A 199 -13.60 5.63 -7.68
C PHE A 199 -12.07 5.67 -7.84
N PHE A 200 -11.40 4.51 -7.76
CA PHE A 200 -9.96 4.44 -7.98
C PHE A 200 -9.56 4.90 -9.38
N CYS A 201 -10.31 4.52 -10.41
CA CYS A 201 -10.12 5.00 -11.78
C CYS A 201 -10.30 6.52 -11.87
N CYS A 202 -11.32 7.09 -11.22
CA CYS A 202 -11.51 8.54 -11.15
C CYS A 202 -10.32 9.24 -10.47
N PHE A 203 -9.84 8.73 -9.32
CA PHE A 203 -8.66 9.28 -8.64
C PHE A 203 -7.39 9.20 -9.48
N ARG A 204 -7.23 8.13 -10.27
CA ARG A 204 -6.13 7.97 -11.21
C ARG A 204 -6.19 9.01 -12.33
N MET A 205 -7.37 9.26 -12.90
CA MET A 205 -7.56 10.29 -13.91
C MET A 205 -7.28 11.70 -13.38
N CYS A 206 -7.56 11.93 -12.09
CA CYS A 206 -7.26 13.19 -11.41
C CYS A 206 -5.77 13.39 -11.04
N ARG A 207 -4.86 12.48 -11.43
CA ARG A 207 -3.40 12.57 -11.19
C ARG A 207 -3.00 12.83 -9.73
N MET A 208 -3.82 12.41 -8.76
CA MET A 208 -3.48 12.59 -7.34
C MET A 208 -2.18 11.86 -6.94
N TYR A 209 -1.76 10.85 -7.71
CA TYR A 209 -0.50 10.15 -7.51
C TYR A 209 0.39 10.30 -8.75
N LYS A 210 1.55 10.96 -8.58
CA LYS A 210 2.58 11.10 -9.62
C LYS A 210 3.38 9.80 -9.84
N ASP A 211 3.53 8.98 -8.81
CA ASP A 211 4.21 7.67 -8.86
C ASP A 211 3.35 6.63 -8.13
N TYR A 212 3.15 5.47 -8.77
CA TYR A 212 2.39 4.33 -8.23
C TYR A 212 3.28 3.22 -7.71
N ARG A 213 4.60 3.35 -7.84
CA ARG A 213 5.56 2.39 -7.29
C ARG A 213 5.54 2.43 -5.76
N HIS A 214 5.87 1.28 -5.15
CA HIS A 214 6.01 1.16 -3.70
C HIS A 214 7.25 1.92 -3.22
N LEU A 215 8.41 1.57 -3.77
CA LEU A 215 9.65 2.34 -3.62
C LEU A 215 9.69 3.45 -4.65
N GLY A 216 9.35 4.66 -4.21
CA GLY A 216 9.52 5.88 -5.00
C GLY A 216 11.00 6.21 -5.25
N ILE A 217 11.28 7.07 -6.23
CA ILE A 217 12.65 7.37 -6.68
C ILE A 217 13.57 7.91 -5.56
N LYS A 218 13.01 8.59 -4.55
CA LYS A 218 13.76 9.13 -3.40
C LYS A 218 14.30 8.06 -2.43
N ARG A 219 13.71 6.86 -2.43
CA ARG A 219 14.07 5.75 -1.53
C ARG A 219 14.89 4.65 -2.22
N ARG A 220 15.10 4.78 -3.52
CA ARG A 220 15.82 3.80 -4.35
C ARG A 220 17.27 4.25 -4.54
N HIS A 221 18.15 3.29 -4.81
CA HIS A 221 19.54 3.55 -5.12
C HIS A 221 19.81 3.33 -6.61
N TRP A 222 20.41 4.35 -7.26
CA TRP A 222 20.71 4.36 -8.69
C TRP A 222 21.52 3.14 -9.16
N VAL A 223 22.49 2.68 -8.36
CA VAL A 223 23.30 1.49 -8.62
C VAL A 223 22.44 0.23 -8.72
N LEU A 224 21.48 0.06 -7.80
CA LEU A 224 20.59 -1.11 -7.73
C LEU A 224 19.50 -1.09 -8.82
N ASP A 225 19.30 0.06 -9.43
CA ASP A 225 18.36 0.27 -10.53
C ASP A 225 19.07 0.29 -11.90
N GLY A 226 20.39 0.07 -11.94
CA GLY A 226 21.20 0.11 -13.17
C GLY A 226 21.11 1.45 -13.91
N SER A 227 20.83 2.54 -13.19
CA SER A 227 20.58 3.87 -13.74
C SER A 227 21.73 4.82 -13.40
N ASP A 228 21.96 5.83 -14.23
CA ASP A 228 22.98 6.85 -13.97
C ASP A 228 22.55 7.79 -12.82
N VAL A 229 23.53 8.28 -12.05
CA VAL A 229 23.37 9.25 -10.96
C VAL A 229 22.66 10.51 -11.47
N VAL A 230 22.99 10.96 -12.68
CA VAL A 230 22.44 12.17 -13.30
C VAL A 230 20.94 12.04 -13.54
N PHE A 231 20.48 10.86 -13.98
CA PHE A 231 19.06 10.58 -14.14
C PHE A 231 18.32 10.60 -12.79
N TYR A 232 18.95 10.08 -11.75
CA TYR A 232 18.39 10.06 -10.40
C TYR A 232 18.25 11.46 -9.81
N MET A 233 19.29 12.29 -9.90
CA MET A 233 19.27 13.66 -9.37
C MET A 233 18.17 14.52 -10.02
N LYS A 234 17.96 14.37 -11.33
CA LYS A 234 16.92 15.11 -12.07
C LYS A 234 15.49 14.77 -11.65
N ASN A 235 15.24 13.56 -11.14
CA ASN A 235 13.90 13.09 -10.78
C ASN A 235 13.60 13.20 -9.27
N ILE A 236 14.56 13.64 -8.46
CA ILE A 236 14.38 13.85 -7.01
C ILE A 236 13.80 15.25 -6.70
N GLU A 237 14.02 16.22 -7.58
CA GLU A 237 13.42 17.57 -7.56
C GLU A 237 11.90 17.55 -7.84
#